data_AF-A0A6N2B738-F1
#
_entry.id   AF-A0A6N2B738-F1
#
_cell.length_a   1.000
_cell.length_b   1.000
_cell.length_c   1.000
_cell.angle_alpha   90.00
_cell.angle_beta   90.00
_cell.angle_gamma   90.00
#
_symmetry.space_group_name_H-M   'P 1'
#
loop_
_entity.id
_entity.type
_entity.pdbx_description
1 polymer ?
#
loop_
_entity_poly.entity_id
_entity_poly.type
_entity_poly.pdbx_seq_one_letter_code
_entity_poly.pdbx_strand_id
1 'polypeptide(L)'
;MELANNSDDTKDKHIAYDMMYVKDIPQQGSDYLDCRIYLLAFVEYLSEGEGISVQYLDSKLHCIRYGALLWEYVMKNIIEGDDSENEAPPRIMKPPARIDNSQLVLID
;
A
#
# COMPACT_ATOMS: atom_id res chain seq x y z
N MET A 1 -33.71 38.32 -25.32
CA MET A 1 -33.48 36.95 -24.86
C MET A 1 -31.99 36.70 -25.05
N GLU A 2 -31.21 36.98 -24.01
CA GLU A 2 -29.77 36.75 -24.02
C GLU A 2 -29.53 35.27 -23.71
N LEU A 3 -28.97 34.54 -24.66
CA LEU A 3 -28.44 33.21 -24.40
C LEU A 3 -27.06 33.43 -23.77
N ALA A 4 -27.02 33.33 -22.45
CA ALA A 4 -25.78 33.19 -21.71
C ALA A 4 -25.07 31.93 -22.21
N ASN A 5 -24.00 32.12 -22.98
CA ASN A 5 -23.04 31.09 -23.27
C ASN A 5 -22.26 30.81 -21.98
N ASN A 6 -22.83 29.98 -21.11
CA ASN A 6 -22.10 29.35 -20.02
C ASN A 6 -21.22 28.25 -20.65
N SER A 7 -20.16 28.68 -21.32
CA SER A 7 -19.02 27.81 -21.59
C SER A 7 -18.34 27.62 -20.24
N ASP A 8 -18.78 26.59 -19.52
CA ASP A 8 -18.08 26.02 -18.38
C ASP A 8 -16.76 25.44 -18.90
N ASP A 9 -15.80 26.34 -19.09
CA ASP A 9 -14.41 26.05 -19.41
C ASP A 9 -13.78 25.49 -18.13
N THR A 10 -14.20 24.27 -17.76
CA THR A 10 -13.50 23.44 -16.78
C THR A 10 -12.17 23.08 -17.41
N LYS A 11 -11.21 24.01 -17.30
CA LYS A 11 -9.83 23.79 -17.67
C LYS A 11 -9.32 22.63 -16.84
N ASP A 12 -9.32 21.47 -17.46
CA ASP A 12 -8.68 20.26 -16.98
C ASP A 12 -7.22 20.63 -16.72
N LYS A 13 -6.89 20.92 -15.46
CA LYS A 13 -5.55 21.32 -15.05
C LYS A 13 -4.70 20.09 -15.19
N HIS A 14 -4.03 19.97 -16.32
CA HIS A 14 -3.02 18.95 -16.56
C HIS A 14 -1.83 19.22 -15.63
N ILE A 15 -1.92 18.74 -14.39
CA ILE A 15 -0.85 18.82 -13.40
C ILE A 15 0.24 17.85 -13.85
N ALA A 16 1.38 18.39 -14.29
CA ALA A 16 2.55 17.58 -14.58
C ALA A 16 3.17 17.11 -13.25
N TYR A 17 3.41 15.81 -13.14
CA TYR A 17 4.15 15.23 -12.01
C TYR A 17 5.64 15.21 -12.31
N ASP A 18 6.45 15.53 -11.32
CA ASP A 18 7.89 15.38 -11.41
C ASP A 18 8.26 13.89 -11.23
N MET A 19 8.95 13.32 -12.20
CA MET A 19 9.29 11.89 -12.24
C MET A 19 10.80 11.74 -12.14
N MET A 20 11.25 11.12 -11.05
CA MET A 20 12.67 10.83 -10.84
C MET A 20 12.92 9.32 -10.96
N TYR A 21 13.84 8.93 -11.83
CA TYR A 21 14.31 7.55 -11.93
C TYR A 21 15.47 7.33 -10.94
N VAL A 22 15.27 6.42 -10.00
CA VAL A 22 16.28 6.07 -9.00
C VAL A 22 16.89 4.72 -9.33
N LYS A 23 18.22 4.66 -9.34
CA LYS A 23 19.03 3.46 -9.59
C LYS A 23 19.51 2.86 -8.28
N ASP A 24 19.96 1.61 -8.35
CA ASP A 24 20.65 0.92 -7.25
C ASP A 24 19.79 0.73 -5.98
N ILE A 25 18.46 0.79 -6.13
CA ILE A 25 17.54 0.43 -5.06
C ILE A 25 17.55 -1.10 -4.90
N PRO A 26 17.59 -1.60 -3.66
CA PRO A 26 17.18 -2.95 -3.30
C PRO A 26 16.00 -3.50 -4.10
N GLN A 27 16.23 -4.54 -4.92
CA GLN A 27 15.15 -5.28 -5.59
C GLN A 27 15.12 -6.75 -5.16
N GLN A 28 13.92 -7.27 -5.01
CA GLN A 28 13.70 -8.67 -4.68
C GLN A 28 14.09 -9.57 -5.85
N GLY A 29 15.04 -10.48 -5.62
CA GLY A 29 15.31 -11.55 -6.57
C GLY A 29 14.14 -12.54 -6.66
N SER A 30 14.04 -13.26 -7.78
CA SER A 30 12.96 -14.24 -8.03
C SER A 30 12.83 -15.31 -6.95
N ASP A 31 13.91 -15.57 -6.22
CA ASP A 31 14.04 -16.70 -5.30
C ASP A 31 13.63 -16.33 -3.86
N TYR A 32 13.31 -15.06 -3.61
CA TYR A 32 12.89 -14.56 -2.31
C TYR A 32 11.36 -14.39 -2.27
N LEU A 33 10.75 -14.50 -1.09
CA LEU A 33 9.32 -14.24 -0.87
C LEU A 33 9.05 -12.98 -0.03
N ASP A 34 10.11 -12.21 0.27
CA ASP A 34 10.10 -11.13 1.26
C ASP A 34 9.89 -9.74 0.61
N CYS A 35 8.89 -9.60 -0.27
CA CYS A 35 8.63 -8.34 -1.00
C CYS A 35 8.48 -7.11 -0.11
N ARG A 36 7.92 -7.31 1.07
CA ARG A 36 7.68 -6.27 2.07
C ARG A 36 8.97 -5.64 2.58
N ILE A 37 10.03 -6.43 2.63
CA ILE A 37 11.33 -5.98 3.13
C ILE A 37 12.00 -5.03 2.15
N TYR A 38 11.92 -5.34 0.86
CA TYR A 38 12.40 -4.45 -0.20
C TYR A 38 11.56 -3.17 -0.30
N LEU A 39 10.25 -3.26 -0.11
CA LEU A 39 9.38 -2.09 -0.01
C LEU A 39 9.75 -1.20 1.17
N LEU A 40 10.04 -1.80 2.33
CA LEU A 40 10.43 -1.05 3.52
C LEU A 40 11.76 -0.32 3.32
N ALA A 41 12.76 -0.99 2.75
CA ALA A 41 14.05 -0.39 2.40
C ALA A 41 13.89 0.80 1.44
N PHE A 42 12.94 0.72 0.50
CA PHE A 42 12.62 1.81 -0.40
C PHE A 42 11.92 2.98 0.30
N VAL A 43 10.98 2.72 1.21
CA VAL A 43 10.32 3.78 2.00
C VAL A 43 11.31 4.49 2.90
N GLU A 44 12.24 3.75 3.51
CA GLU A 44 13.30 4.32 4.33
C GLU A 44 14.26 5.18 3.49
N TYR A 45 14.63 4.71 2.30
CA TYR A 45 15.38 5.51 1.32
C TYR A 45 14.65 6.82 0.96
N LEU A 46 13.33 6.80 0.74
CA LEU A 46 12.56 8.01 0.45
C LEU A 46 12.44 8.96 1.65
N SER A 47 12.55 8.44 2.88
CA SER A 47 12.37 9.22 4.11
C SER A 47 13.68 9.87 4.56
N GLU A 48 14.76 9.08 4.62
CA GLU A 48 16.06 9.49 5.14
C GLU A 48 17.06 9.87 4.03
N GLY A 49 16.76 9.56 2.76
CA GLY A 49 17.61 9.83 1.61
C GLY A 49 18.82 8.89 1.45
N GLU A 50 19.11 8.05 2.46
CA GLU A 50 20.15 7.03 2.41
C GLU A 50 19.56 5.64 2.16
N GLY A 51 20.09 4.95 1.15
CA GLY A 51 19.61 3.61 0.76
C GLY A 51 20.21 2.52 1.64
N ILE A 52 19.37 1.62 2.14
CA ILE A 52 19.86 0.42 2.83
C ILE A 52 20.39 -0.57 1.80
N SER A 53 21.62 -1.04 1.96
CA SER A 53 22.15 -2.12 1.10
C SER A 53 21.47 -3.46 1.41
N VAL A 54 20.97 -4.13 0.37
CA VAL A 54 20.30 -5.45 0.43
C VAL A 54 21.14 -6.49 1.15
N GLN A 55 22.47 -6.43 1.02
CA GLN A 55 23.37 -7.42 1.61
C GLN A 55 23.32 -7.44 3.14
N TYR A 56 22.91 -6.33 3.77
CA TYR A 56 22.75 -6.23 5.22
C TYR A 56 21.32 -6.51 5.69
N LEU A 57 20.43 -6.79 4.74
CA LEU A 57 19.00 -6.88 4.97
C LEU A 57 18.60 -8.34 5.14
N ASP A 58 18.81 -8.85 6.37
CA ASP A 58 18.28 -10.16 6.77
C ASP A 58 16.75 -10.07 6.83
N SER A 59 16.11 -10.52 5.76
CA SER A 59 14.67 -10.46 5.58
C SER A 59 13.92 -11.23 6.67
N LYS A 60 14.47 -12.37 7.12
CA LYS A 60 13.88 -13.19 8.17
C LYS A 60 13.93 -12.47 9.51
N LEU A 61 15.08 -11.89 9.85
CA LEU A 61 15.23 -11.10 11.09
C LEU A 61 14.28 -9.89 11.11
N HIS A 62 14.16 -9.18 9.98
CA HIS A 62 13.26 -8.03 9.89
C HIS A 62 11.79 -8.45 9.99
N CYS A 63 11.38 -9.52 9.30
CA CYS A 63 10.02 -10.07 9.43
C CYS A 63 9.68 -10.45 10.88
N ILE A 64 10.62 -11.04 11.62
CA ILE A 64 10.41 -11.38 13.04
C ILE A 64 10.27 -10.11 13.88
N ARG A 65 11.16 -9.12 13.71
CA ARG A 65 11.12 -7.86 14.48
C ARG A 65 9.85 -7.07 14.21
N TYR A 66 9.50 -6.87 12.94
CA TYR A 66 8.27 -6.16 12.57
C TYR A 66 7.02 -6.92 13.00
N GLY A 67 7.03 -8.26 12.90
CA GLY A 67 5.95 -9.10 13.40
C GLY A 67 5.73 -8.93 14.90
N ALA A 68 6.82 -8.89 15.69
CA ALA A 68 6.77 -8.67 17.13
C ALA A 68 6.25 -7.26 17.48
N LEU A 69 6.77 -6.22 16.83
CA LEU A 69 6.31 -4.83 17.04
C LEU A 69 4.83 -4.66 16.70
N LEU A 70 4.39 -5.22 15.57
CA LEU A 70 2.99 -5.15 15.15
C LEU A 70 2.08 -5.89 16.13
N TRP A 71 2.54 -7.06 16.62
CA TRP A 71 1.83 -7.80 17.65
C TRP A 71 1.68 -7.00 18.94
N GLU A 72 2.77 -6.40 19.44
CA GLU A 72 2.74 -5.57 20.65
C GLU A 72 1.82 -4.35 20.48
N TYR A 73 1.87 -3.67 19.34
CA TYR A 73 0.98 -2.54 19.04
C TYR A 73 -0.49 -2.95 19.04
N VAL A 74 -0.84 -4.05 18.35
CA VAL A 74 -2.21 -4.56 18.31
C VAL A 74 -2.68 -4.98 19.70
N MET A 75 -1.83 -5.66 20.48
CA MET A 75 -2.17 -6.06 21.85
C MET A 75 -2.39 -4.86 22.76
N LYS A 76 -1.55 -3.82 22.65
CA LYS A 76 -1.72 -2.58 23.37
C LYS A 76 -3.08 -1.93 23.05
N ASN A 77 -3.43 -1.83 21.78
CA ASN A 77 -4.72 -1.25 21.37
C ASN A 77 -5.92 -2.08 21.88
N ILE A 78 -5.83 -3.41 21.88
CA ILE A 78 -6.89 -4.28 22.41
C ILE A 78 -7.05 -4.12 23.93
N ILE A 79 -5.93 -4.02 24.65
CA ILE A 79 -5.91 -3.92 26.12
C ILE A 79 -6.38 -2.54 26.59
N GLU A 80 -5.94 -1.48 25.92
CA GLU A 80 -6.28 -0.09 26.28
C GLU A 80 -7.73 0.25 25.93
N GLY A 81 -8.44 -0.62 25.21
CA GLY A 81 -9.85 -0.43 24.86
C GLY A 81 -10.07 0.79 23.96
N ASP A 82 -9.00 1.27 23.33
CA ASP A 82 -9.07 2.39 22.41
C ASP A 82 -9.81 1.90 21.17
N ASP A 83 -11.00 2.47 20.93
CA ASP A 83 -11.61 2.44 19.62
C ASP A 83 -10.63 3.17 18.71
N SER A 84 -9.72 2.38 18.10
CA SER A 84 -8.72 2.85 17.16
C SER A 84 -9.38 3.88 16.27
N GLU A 85 -9.02 5.14 16.44
CA GLU A 85 -9.36 6.21 15.52
C GLU A 85 -8.61 5.86 14.25
N ASN A 86 -9.24 5.01 13.44
CA ASN A 86 -8.63 4.52 12.25
C ASN A 86 -8.60 5.71 11.29
N GLU A 87 -7.44 6.32 11.07
CA GLU A 87 -7.28 7.18 9.90
C GLU A 87 -7.51 6.39 8.60
N ALA A 88 -7.50 5.06 8.68
CA ALA A 88 -8.02 4.21 7.63
C ALA A 88 -9.49 4.56 7.36
N PRO A 89 -9.88 4.90 6.13
CA PRO A 89 -11.28 5.10 5.78
C PRO A 89 -12.13 3.92 6.27
N PRO A 90 -13.37 4.15 6.71
CA PRO A 90 -14.28 3.09 7.12
C PRO A 90 -14.22 1.96 6.12
N ARG A 91 -13.90 0.74 6.60
CA ARG A 91 -13.84 -0.42 5.71
C ARG A 91 -15.23 -0.56 5.08
N ILE A 92 -15.36 -0.18 3.80
CA ILE A 92 -16.55 -0.48 3.04
C ILE A 92 -16.56 -2.00 2.92
N MET A 93 -17.32 -2.63 3.80
CA MET A 93 -17.59 -4.05 3.76
C MET A 93 -18.41 -4.27 2.50
N LYS A 94 -17.74 -4.54 1.37
CA LYS A 94 -18.42 -4.93 0.14
C LYS A 94 -19.21 -6.19 0.49
N PRO A 95 -20.55 -6.20 0.34
CA PRO A 95 -21.28 -7.44 0.47
C PRO A 95 -20.65 -8.45 -0.50
N PRO A 96 -20.54 -9.74 -0.11
CA PRO A 96 -20.01 -10.75 -1.03
C PRO A 96 -20.79 -10.62 -2.33
N ALA A 97 -20.07 -10.43 -3.44
CA ALA A 97 -20.68 -10.43 -4.75
C ALA A 97 -21.54 -11.70 -4.85
N ARG A 98 -22.83 -11.55 -5.20
CA ARG A 98 -23.67 -12.71 -5.50
C ARG A 98 -22.93 -13.52 -6.56
N ILE A 99 -22.39 -14.66 -6.16
CA ILE A 99 -21.83 -15.61 -7.10
C ILE A 99 -23.04 -16.20 -7.81
N ASP A 100 -23.27 -15.78 -9.04
CA ASP A 100 -24.19 -16.46 -9.92
C ASP A 100 -23.52 -17.75 -10.37
N ASN A 101 -24.00 -18.87 -9.84
CA ASN A 101 -23.50 -20.20 -10.17
C ASN A 101 -23.85 -20.62 -11.62
N SER A 102 -24.53 -19.77 -12.39
CA SER A 102 -24.83 -20.01 -13.81
C SER A 102 -23.61 -20.14 -14.72
N GLN A 103 -22.40 -19.83 -14.23
CA GLN A 103 -21.14 -19.96 -14.97
C GLN A 103 -20.18 -21.04 -14.43
N LEU A 104 -20.58 -21.85 -13.45
CA LEU A 104 -19.74 -22.96 -13.00
C LEU A 104 -19.82 -24.10 -14.03
N VAL A 105 -18.76 -24.28 -14.81
CA VAL A 105 -18.59 -25.46 -15.67
C VAL A 105 -18.10 -26.62 -14.80
N LEU A 106 -18.91 -27.66 -14.69
CA LEU A 106 -18.51 -28.93 -14.09
C LEU A 106 -17.52 -29.61 -15.05
N ILE A 107 -16.32 -29.93 -14.56
CA ILE A 107 -15.36 -30.74 -15.29
C ILE A 107 -15.42 -32.15 -14.70
N ASP A 108 -15.81 -33.12 -15.52
CA ASP A 108 -15.74 -34.57 -15.25
C ASP A 108 -14.30 -35.10 -15.39
#